data_AF-A0A845X576-F1
#
_entry.id   AF-A0A845X576-F1
#
_cell.length_a   1.000
_cell.length_b   1.000
_cell.length_c   1.000
_cell.angle_alpha   90.00
_cell.angle_beta   90.00
_cell.angle_gamma   90.00
#
_symmetry.space_group_name_H-M   'P 1'
#
loop_
_entity.id
_entity.type
_entity.pdbx_description
1 polymer ?
#
loop_
_entity_poly.entity_id
_entity_poly.type
_entity_poly.pdbx_seq_one_letter_code
_entity_poly.pdbx_strand_id
1 'polypeptide(L)'
;MANPQAIFIQKVTISLLLLLFFTVSLIALGYSVALSVFLGLLGASSGAFIVGWWYDDRPVVTPEGEVRQPKASRTAKKKANAPGIVEAQKLRREAEQSRQRKRQQQLGSGKQRSLFAEWLSRFRRFR
;
A
#
# COMPACT_ATOMS: atom_id res chain seq x y z
N MET A 1 -0.77 5.23 23.39
CA MET A 1 0.26 5.57 22.38
C MET A 1 1.50 4.73 22.71
N ALA A 2 1.89 3.79 21.84
CA ALA A 2 3.03 2.91 22.13
C ALA A 2 4.35 3.68 22.04
N ASN A 3 5.20 3.56 23.05
CA ASN A 3 6.50 4.23 23.09
C ASN A 3 7.43 3.61 22.02
N PRO A 4 7.94 4.38 21.04
CA PRO A 4 8.80 3.84 19.97
C PRO A 4 10.10 3.21 20.51
N GLN A 5 10.57 3.64 21.68
CA GLN A 5 11.74 3.05 22.35
C GLN A 5 11.45 1.63 22.83
N ALA A 6 10.23 1.36 23.32
CA ALA A 6 9.83 0.05 23.80
C ALA A 6 9.79 -0.98 22.66
N ILE A 7 9.32 -0.58 21.47
CA ILE A 7 9.29 -1.45 20.28
C ILE A 7 10.70 -1.79 19.81
N PHE A 8 11.63 -0.82 19.85
CA PHE A 8 13.02 -1.06 19.49
C PHE A 8 13.71 -2.01 20.47
N ILE A 9 13.57 -1.76 21.78
CA ILE A 9 14.11 -2.64 22.83
C ILE A 9 13.56 -4.06 22.64
N GLN A 10 12.25 -4.21 22.44
CA GLN A 10 11.63 -5.51 22.22
C GLN A 10 12.23 -6.25 21.01
N LYS A 11 12.43 -5.55 19.88
CA LYS A 11 13.05 -6.14 18.68
C LYS A 11 14.49 -6.60 18.95
N VAL A 12 15.29 -5.75 19.58
CA VAL A 12 16.69 -6.07 19.92
C VAL A 12 16.74 -7.25 20.90
N THR A 13 15.90 -7.26 21.93
CA THR A 13 15.79 -8.36 22.89
C THR A 13 15.42 -9.66 22.19
N ILE A 14 14.45 -9.66 21.28
CA ILE A 14 14.05 -10.86 20.53
C ILE A 14 15.20 -11.36 19.66
N SER A 15 15.85 -10.49 18.89
CA SER A 15 17.00 -10.87 18.05
C SER A 15 18.16 -11.43 18.87
N LEU A 16 18.46 -10.82 20.03
CA LEU A 16 19.52 -11.28 20.91
C LEU A 16 19.17 -12.63 21.55
N LEU A 17 17.92 -12.82 21.97
CA LEU A 17 17.45 -14.07 22.57
C LEU A 17 17.48 -15.21 21.54
N LEU A 18 17.09 -14.93 20.29
CA LEU A 18 17.14 -15.90 19.21
C LEU A 18 18.58 -16.30 18.88
N LEU A 19 19.50 -15.33 18.82
CA LEU A 19 20.92 -15.57 18.61
C LEU A 19 21.53 -16.40 19.75
N LEU A 20 21.19 -16.08 21.00
CA LEU A 20 21.67 -16.79 22.18
C LEU A 20 21.13 -18.22 22.20
N PHE A 21 19.84 -18.41 21.95
CA PHE A 21 19.21 -19.73 21.86
C PHE A 21 19.91 -20.61 20.82
N PHE A 22 20.13 -20.06 19.63
CA PHE A 22 20.82 -20.78 18.56
C PHE A 22 22.26 -21.14 18.96
N THR A 23 22.98 -20.20 19.57
CA THR A 23 24.35 -20.43 20.05
C THR A 23 24.40 -21.53 21.10
N VAL A 24 23.50 -21.51 22.08
CA VAL A 24 23.40 -22.53 23.14
C VAL A 24 23.03 -23.89 22.56
N SER A 25 22.06 -23.96 21.64
CA SER A 25 21.70 -25.22 20.97
C SER A 25 22.89 -25.82 20.21
N LEU A 26 23.66 -25.03 19.48
CA LEU A 26 24.84 -25.55 18.76
C LEU A 26 25.96 -26.00 19.70
N ILE A 27 26.19 -25.27 20.79
CA ILE A 27 27.14 -25.69 21.82
C ILE A 27 26.69 -27.03 22.43
N ALA A 28 25.40 -27.19 22.72
CA ALA A 28 24.85 -28.44 23.25
C ALA A 28 24.97 -29.62 22.26
N LEU A 29 24.98 -29.34 20.95
CA LEU A 29 25.25 -30.33 19.90
C LEU A 29 26.75 -30.62 19.69
N GLY A 30 27.65 -29.93 20.41
CA GLY A 30 29.10 -30.11 20.30
C GLY A 30 29.75 -29.36 19.13
N TYR A 31 29.03 -28.43 18.48
CA TYR A 31 29.58 -27.62 17.40
C TYR A 31 30.38 -26.42 17.95
N SER A 32 31.44 -26.06 17.22
CA SER A 32 32.27 -24.88 17.50
C SER A 32 31.43 -23.59 17.51
N VAL A 33 31.74 -22.68 18.45
CA VAL A 33 31.12 -21.35 18.54
C VAL A 33 31.19 -20.58 17.22
N ALA A 34 32.25 -20.79 16.43
CA ALA A 34 32.40 -20.17 15.12
C ALA A 34 31.27 -20.56 14.15
N LEU A 35 30.80 -21.81 14.18
CA LEU A 35 29.68 -22.26 13.37
C LEU A 35 28.37 -21.60 13.80
N SER A 36 28.14 -21.42 15.11
CA SER A 36 26.96 -20.73 15.62
C SER A 36 26.87 -19.29 15.14
N VAL A 37 28.00 -18.57 15.17
CA VAL A 37 28.08 -17.19 14.67
C VAL A 37 27.85 -17.17 13.15
N PHE A 38 28.44 -18.12 12.42
CA PHE A 38 28.29 -18.21 10.97
C PHE A 38 26.83 -18.48 10.57
N LEU A 39 26.16 -19.42 11.23
CA LEU A 39 24.75 -19.71 11.00
C LEU A 39 23.84 -18.57 11.47
N GLY A 40 24.17 -17.89 12.56
CA GLY A 40 23.46 -16.69 13.00
C GLY A 40 23.52 -15.57 11.95
N LEU A 41 24.69 -15.37 11.34
CA LEU A 41 24.91 -14.37 10.30
C LEU A 41 24.21 -14.77 8.98
N LEU A 42 24.23 -16.05 8.62
CA LEU A 42 23.45 -16.62 7.50
C LEU A 42 21.95 -16.45 7.72
N GLY A 43 21.44 -16.77 8.90
CA GLY A 43 20.03 -16.63 9.26
C GLY A 43 19.58 -15.17 9.25
N ALA A 44 20.40 -14.26 9.81
CA ALA A 44 20.13 -12.82 9.77
C ALA A 44 20.16 -12.27 8.33
N SER A 45 21.12 -12.69 7.52
CA SER A 45 21.25 -12.26 6.12
C SER A 45 20.10 -12.78 5.27
N SER A 46 19.75 -14.07 5.42
CA SER A 46 18.61 -14.70 4.74
C SER A 46 17.28 -14.06 5.16
N GLY A 47 17.08 -13.84 6.46
CA GLY A 47 15.89 -13.15 6.97
C GLY A 47 15.78 -11.71 6.46
N ALA A 48 16.89 -10.95 6.46
CA ALA A 48 16.92 -9.59 5.91
C ALA A 48 16.64 -9.58 4.40
N PHE A 49 17.13 -10.58 3.67
CA PHE A 49 16.88 -10.73 2.24
C PHE A 49 15.40 -11.05 1.96
N ILE A 50 14.81 -12.01 2.71
CA ILE A 50 13.40 -12.38 2.57
C ILE A 50 12.49 -11.20 2.92
N VAL A 51 12.77 -10.50 4.02
CA VAL A 51 12.02 -9.30 4.40
C VAL A 51 12.21 -8.18 3.38
N GLY A 52 13.43 -8.00 2.88
CA GLY A 52 13.73 -7.06 1.80
C GLY A 52 12.89 -7.36 0.56
N TRP A 53 12.88 -8.61 0.11
CA TRP A 53 12.11 -9.09 -1.03
C TRP A 53 10.59 -8.95 -0.82
N TRP A 54 10.09 -9.26 0.38
CA TRP A 54 8.66 -9.17 0.70
C TRP A 54 8.14 -7.73 0.69
N TYR A 55 8.99 -6.76 1.04
CA TYR A 55 8.63 -5.34 1.09
C TYR A 55 9.16 -4.55 -0.13
N ASP A 56 9.75 -5.21 -1.13
CA ASP A 56 10.20 -4.55 -2.35
C ASP A 56 9.03 -4.41 -3.33
N ASP A 57 8.22 -3.36 -3.14
CA ASP A 57 7.15 -2.95 -4.07
C ASP A 57 7.68 -2.34 -5.39
N ARG A 58 8.98 -2.51 -5.69
CA ARG A 58 9.59 -1.95 -6.90
C ARG A 58 9.25 -2.83 -8.11
N PRO A 59 8.77 -2.26 -9.24
CA PRO A 59 8.71 -3.01 -10.48
C PRO A 59 10.13 -3.41 -10.85
N VAL A 60 10.35 -4.70 -11.08
CA VAL A 60 11.62 -5.27 -11.58
C VAL A 60 11.99 -4.51 -12.85
N VAL A 61 12.96 -3.60 -12.76
CA VAL A 61 13.62 -3.02 -13.92
C VAL A 61 14.83 -3.90 -14.20
N THR A 62 14.78 -4.55 -15.35
CA THR A 62 15.80 -5.42 -15.94
C THR A 62 17.21 -4.81 -15.80
N PRO A 63 18.25 -5.61 -15.52
CA PRO A 63 19.55 -5.10 -15.12
C PRO A 63 20.36 -4.61 -16.32
N GLU A 64 20.63 -3.30 -16.38
CA GLU A 64 21.92 -2.83 -16.87
C GLU A 64 22.72 -2.33 -15.66
N GLY A 65 23.94 -2.84 -15.54
CA GLY A 65 24.70 -2.84 -14.31
C GLY A 65 25.16 -1.45 -13.88
N GLU A 66 25.11 -1.22 -12.56
CA GLU A 66 26.16 -0.43 -11.92
C GLU A 66 26.30 -0.84 -10.45
N VAL A 67 27.48 -1.38 -10.14
CA VAL A 67 27.95 -1.63 -8.79
C VAL A 67 28.36 -0.30 -8.15
N ARG A 68 27.70 0.15 -7.08
CA ARG A 68 28.35 0.81 -5.91
C ARG A 68 27.39 1.08 -4.74
N GLN A 69 27.68 0.35 -3.66
CA GLN A 69 27.58 0.55 -2.20
C GLN A 69 27.14 1.91 -1.56
N PRO A 70 26.85 1.92 -0.24
CA PRO A 70 25.63 2.46 0.36
C PRO A 70 25.75 3.92 0.82
N LYS A 71 24.62 4.66 0.77
CA LYS A 71 24.45 5.88 1.57
C LYS A 71 23.10 5.88 2.27
N ALA A 72 23.18 5.81 3.60
CA ALA A 72 22.12 6.24 4.48
C ALA A 72 21.71 7.67 4.13
N SER A 73 20.44 7.90 3.82
CA SER A 73 19.81 9.22 3.83
C SER A 73 18.30 9.05 4.01
N ARG A 74 17.85 9.48 5.20
CA ARG A 74 16.44 9.77 5.50
C ARG A 74 15.88 10.76 4.47
N THR A 75 14.54 10.81 4.46
CA THR A 75 13.68 11.84 3.86
C THR A 75 13.54 11.83 2.34
N ALA A 76 12.46 11.21 1.86
CA ALA A 76 11.50 11.89 1.01
C ALA A 76 10.19 11.11 1.02
N LYS A 77 9.12 11.73 1.52
CA LYS A 77 7.74 11.31 1.28
C LYS A 77 7.49 11.37 -0.22
N LYS A 78 7.88 10.34 -0.97
CA LYS A 78 7.50 10.21 -2.38
C LYS A 78 6.08 9.68 -2.35
N LYS A 79 5.11 10.58 -2.54
CA LYS A 79 3.73 10.21 -2.85
C LYS A 79 3.81 9.35 -4.10
N ALA A 80 3.78 8.03 -3.90
CA ALA A 80 3.73 7.06 -4.96
C ALA A 80 2.39 7.25 -5.66
N ASN A 81 2.39 8.04 -6.73
CA ASN A 81 1.38 7.93 -7.76
C ASN A 81 1.58 6.56 -8.40
N ALA A 82 1.01 5.53 -7.78
CA ALA A 82 0.90 4.21 -8.35
C ALA A 82 0.12 4.36 -9.67
N PRO A 83 0.65 3.86 -10.80
CA PRO A 83 0.07 4.10 -12.12
C PRO A 83 -1.39 3.66 -12.23
N GLY A 84 -1.82 2.67 -11.43
CA GLY A 84 -3.22 2.21 -11.40
C GLY A 84 -4.21 3.10 -10.61
N ILE A 85 -3.75 3.93 -9.66
CA ILE A 85 -4.66 4.79 -8.88
C ILE A 85 -5.16 5.95 -9.74
N VAL A 86 -4.31 6.46 -10.64
CA VAL A 86 -4.66 7.57 -11.54
C VAL A 86 -5.71 7.12 -12.55
N GLU A 87 -5.55 5.92 -13.10
CA GLU A 87 -6.52 5.34 -14.05
C GLU A 87 -7.84 4.99 -13.36
N ALA A 88 -7.80 4.40 -12.16
CA ALA A 88 -9.00 4.14 -11.37
C ALA A 88 -9.73 5.42 -10.94
N GLN A 89 -9.01 6.49 -10.60
CA GLN A 89 -9.62 7.79 -10.30
C GLN A 89 -10.23 8.44 -11.53
N LYS A 90 -9.60 8.30 -12.70
CA LYS A 90 -10.14 8.80 -13.97
C LYS A 90 -11.45 8.11 -14.32
N LEU A 91 -11.49 6.78 -14.23
CA LEU A 91 -12.70 5.98 -14.45
C LEU A 91 -13.84 6.35 -13.48
N ARG A 92 -13.52 6.62 -12.20
CA ARG A 92 -14.52 7.07 -11.22
C ARG A 92 -15.08 8.46 -11.56
N ARG A 93 -14.23 9.40 -11.98
CA ARG A 93 -14.67 10.75 -12.38
C ARG A 93 -15.55 10.71 -13.63
N GLU A 94 -15.22 9.89 -14.62
CA GLU A 94 -16.04 9.72 -15.83
C GLU A 94 -17.39 9.05 -15.51
N ALA A 95 -17.40 8.05 -14.62
CA ALA A 95 -18.63 7.41 -14.17
C ALA A 95 -19.55 8.40 -13.41
N GLU A 96 -19.00 9.26 -12.56
CA GLU A 96 -19.78 10.29 -11.84
C GLU A 96 -20.37 11.35 -12.80
N GLN A 97 -19.60 11.80 -13.80
CA GLN A 97 -20.10 12.74 -14.81
C GLN A 97 -21.26 12.14 -15.62
N SER A 98 -21.19 10.86 -15.98
CA SER A 98 -22.27 10.18 -16.70
C SER A 98 -23.57 10.11 -15.87
N ARG A 99 -23.47 9.89 -14.55
CA ARG A 99 -24.62 9.87 -13.63
C ARG A 99 -25.26 11.26 -13.49
N GLN A 100 -24.44 12.30 -13.46
CA GLN A 100 -24.96 13.69 -13.40
C GLN A 100 -25.68 14.08 -14.69
N ARG A 101 -25.14 13.72 -15.87
CA ARG A 101 -25.82 13.96 -17.16
C ARG A 101 -27.16 13.25 -17.25
N LYS A 102 -27.25 11.99 -16.81
CA LYS A 102 -28.52 11.25 -16.74
C LYS A 102 -29.53 11.92 -15.80
N ARG A 103 -29.08 12.42 -14.63
CA ARG A 103 -29.94 13.17 -13.70
C ARG A 103 -30.45 14.48 -14.32
N GLN A 104 -29.61 15.22 -15.05
CA GLN A 104 -30.04 16.45 -15.73
C GLN A 104 -31.04 16.18 -16.86
N GLN A 105 -30.85 15.10 -17.64
CA GLN A 105 -31.82 14.70 -18.66
C GLN A 105 -33.17 14.29 -18.05
N GLN A 106 -33.16 13.58 -16.92
CA GLN A 106 -34.40 13.23 -16.21
C GLN A 106 -35.09 14.46 -15.59
N LEU A 107 -34.34 15.39 -15.02
CA LEU A 107 -34.90 16.64 -14.47
C LEU A 107 -35.45 17.56 -15.57
N GLY A 108 -34.79 17.60 -16.74
CA GLY A 108 -35.28 18.35 -17.91
C GLY A 108 -36.58 17.77 -18.49
N SER A 109 -36.69 16.43 -18.57
CA SER A 109 -37.90 15.72 -19.01
C SER A 109 -39.05 15.87 -18.00
N GLY A 110 -38.76 15.78 -16.70
CA GLY A 110 -39.74 15.97 -15.64
C GLY A 110 -40.33 17.38 -15.62
N LYS A 111 -39.51 18.41 -15.87
CA LYS A 111 -39.96 19.80 -15.90
C LYS A 111 -40.82 20.13 -17.12
N GLN A 112 -40.54 19.53 -18.29
CA GLN A 112 -41.43 19.68 -19.44
C GLN A 112 -42.77 18.96 -19.22
N ARG A 113 -42.76 17.78 -18.60
CA ARG A 113 -43.99 17.06 -18.24
C ARG A 113 -44.82 17.83 -17.20
N SER A 114 -44.19 18.46 -16.22
CA SER A 114 -44.90 19.27 -15.22
C SER A 114 -45.51 20.54 -15.83
N LEU A 115 -44.78 21.22 -16.71
CA LEU A 115 -45.30 22.40 -17.42
C LEU A 115 -46.44 22.03 -18.39
N PHE A 116 -46.34 20.88 -19.06
CA PHE A 116 -47.39 20.39 -19.93
C PHE A 116 -48.65 19.97 -19.14
N ALA A 117 -48.46 19.32 -17.98
CA ALA A 117 -49.56 18.97 -17.08
C ALA A 117 -50.24 20.23 -16.51
N GLU A 118 -49.46 21.24 -16.14
CA GLU A 118 -49.97 22.53 -15.66
C GLU A 118 -50.75 23.27 -16.76
N TRP A 119 -50.22 23.32 -17.99
CA TRP A 119 -50.92 23.89 -19.15
C TRP A 119 -52.24 23.17 -19.46
N LEU A 120 -52.24 21.83 -19.47
CA LEU A 120 -53.45 21.02 -19.67
C LEU A 120 -54.51 21.28 -18.58
N SER A 121 -54.08 21.40 -17.32
CA SER A 121 -54.99 21.67 -16.21
C SER A 121 -55.64 23.05 -16.29
N ARG A 122 -54.94 24.04 -16.86
CA ARG A 122 -55.47 25.38 -17.11
C ARG A 122 -56.47 25.38 -18.26
N PHE A 123 -56.19 24.63 -19.32
CA PHE A 123 -57.07 24.54 -20.50
C PHE A 123 -58.41 23.84 -20.20
N ARG A 124 -58.42 22.86 -19.29
CA ARG A 124 -59.64 22.14 -18.91
C ARG A 124 -60.64 22.98 -18.10
N ARG A 125 -60.24 24.16 -17.61
CA ARG A 125 -61.09 25.04 -16.79
C ARG A 125 -61.90 26.05 -17.60
N PHE A 126 -61.71 26.09 -18.93
CA PHE A 126 -62.35 27.02 -19.87
C PHE A 126 -63.42 26.37 -20.77
N ARG A 127 -63.84 25.14 -20.45
CA ARG A 127 -64.97 24.45 -21.08
C ARG A 127 -65.95 24.01 -20.01
#